data_AF-A0A2X3EV99-F1
#
_entry.id   AF-A0A2X3EV99-F1
#
_cell.length_a   1.000
_cell.length_b   1.000
_cell.length_c   1.000
_cell.angle_alpha   90.00
_cell.angle_beta   90.00
_cell.angle_gamma   90.00
#
_symmetry.space_group_name_H-M   'P 1'
#
loop_
_entity.id
_entity.type
_entity.pdbx_description
1 polymer ?
#
loop_
_entity_poly.entity_id
_entity_poly.type
_entity_poly.pdbx_seq_one_letter_code
_entity_poly.pdbx_strand_id
1 'polypeptide(L)' 'MIQEGKSEIEIALDRGEVKAGEHQEPICELELELLAGETADLLRLAHRLLESGVLRQGSLSKAGARVSSGAR' A
#
# COMPACT_ATOMS: atom_id res chain seq x y z
N MET A 1 -11.17 7.28 -1.28
CA MET A 1 -10.87 8.21 -0.17
C MET A 1 -11.83 7.94 0.99
N ILE A 2 -11.33 8.02 2.21
CA ILE A 2 -12.11 7.88 3.45
C ILE A 2 -11.76 9.01 4.44
N GLN A 3 -12.64 9.22 5.41
CA GLN A 3 -12.42 10.14 6.53
C GLN A 3 -12.15 9.33 7.80
N GLU A 4 -11.05 9.62 8.49
CA GLU A 4 -10.70 9.05 9.78
C GLU A 4 -10.36 10.22 10.72
N GLY A 5 -11.16 10.42 11.77
CA GLY A 5 -11.01 11.56 12.66
C GLY A 5 -11.22 12.89 11.91
N LYS A 6 -10.14 13.68 11.80
CA LYS A 6 -10.11 14.96 11.07
C LYS A 6 -9.34 14.87 9.76
N SER A 7 -8.99 13.65 9.35
CA SER A 7 -8.04 13.40 8.28
C SER A 7 -8.71 12.77 7.07
N GLU A 8 -8.33 13.25 5.89
CA GLU A 8 -8.69 12.69 4.61
C GLU A 8 -7.58 11.77 4.14
N ILE A 9 -7.92 10.49 3.95
CA ILE A 9 -6.97 9.43 3.62
C ILE A 9 -7.41 8.76 2.32
N GLU A 10 -6.50 8.70 1.35
CA GLU A 10 -6.65 7.85 0.19
C GLU A 10 -6.24 6.41 0.52
N ILE A 11 -7.00 5.47 -0.02
CA ILE A 11 -6.72 4.04 0.07
C ILE A 11 -6.63 3.52 -1.35
N ALA A 12 -5.47 2.97 -1.71
CA ALA A 12 -5.22 2.35 -3.00
C ALA A 12 -4.93 0.86 -2.81
N LEU A 13 -5.56 0.01 -3.63
CA LEU A 13 -5.25 -1.42 -3.70
C LEU A 13 -4.55 -1.70 -5.02
N ASP A 14 -3.27 -2.01 -4.92
CA ASP A 14 -2.40 -2.26 -6.04
C ASP A 14 -2.18 -3.76 -6.21
N ARG A 15 -2.50 -4.25 -7.41
CA ARG A 15 -2.22 -5.62 -7.83
C ARG A 15 -1.28 -5.60 -9.00
N GLY A 16 -0.23 -6.39 -8.93
CA GLY A 16 0.75 -6.44 -9.99
C GLY A 16 1.74 -7.57 -9.79
N GLU A 17 2.89 -7.39 -10.39
CA GLU A 17 3.97 -8.35 -10.41
C GLU A 17 5.29 -7.60 -10.29
N VAL A 18 6.18 -8.13 -9.46
CA VAL A 18 7.57 -7.69 -9.40
C VAL A 18 8.40 -8.60 -10.26
N LYS A 19 9.24 -8.02 -11.11
CA LYS A 19 10.14 -8.76 -11.99
C LYS A 19 11.60 -8.41 -11.70
N ALA A 20 12.41 -9.43 -11.44
CA ALA A 20 13.85 -9.33 -11.25
C ALA A 20 14.56 -10.34 -12.15
N GLY A 21 14.91 -9.92 -13.36
CA GLY A 21 15.41 -10.83 -14.40
C GLY A 21 14.33 -11.83 -14.80
N GLU A 22 14.63 -13.12 -14.70
CA GLU A 22 13.69 -14.22 -14.97
C GLU A 22 12.73 -14.50 -13.79
N HIS A 23 12.94 -13.87 -12.64
CA HIS A 23 12.07 -14.05 -11.48
C HIS A 23 10.88 -13.10 -11.53
N GLN A 24 9.68 -13.64 -11.29
CA GLN A 24 8.43 -12.90 -11.24
C GLN A 24 7.64 -13.34 -10.02
N GLU A 25 7.20 -12.40 -9.20
CA GLU A 25 6.37 -12.67 -8.03
C GLU A 25 5.11 -11.80 -8.06
N PRO A 26 3.91 -12.37 -7.79
CA PRO A 26 2.70 -11.59 -7.69
C PRO A 26 2.74 -10.71 -6.44
N ILE A 27 2.32 -9.46 -6.59
CA ILE A 27 2.21 -8.50 -5.49
C ILE A 27 0.78 -8.01 -5.37
N CYS A 28 0.31 -7.92 -4.12
CA CYS A 28 -0.94 -7.29 -3.75
C CYS A 28 -0.66 -6.39 -2.54
N GLU A 29 -0.72 -5.08 -2.75
CA GLU A 29 -0.35 -4.05 -1.77
C GLU A 29 -1.54 -3.14 -1.49
N LEU A 30 -1.73 -2.77 -0.23
CA LEU A 30 -2.67 -1.74 0.18
C LEU A 30 -1.87 -0.52 0.62
N GLU A 31 -2.03 0.59 -0.09
CA GLU A 31 -1.37 1.85 0.22
C GLU A 31 -2.36 2.82 0.89
N LEU A 32 -1.87 3.53 1.91
CA LEU A 32 -2.61 4.56 2.62
C LEU A 32 -1.86 5.87 2.48
N GLU A 33 -2.49 6.86 1.87
CA GLU A 33 -1.90 8.19 1.67
C GLU A 33 -2.71 9.25 2.41
N LEU A 34 -2.04 10.04 3.25
CA LEU A 34 -2.65 11.14 3.98
C LEU A 34 -2.71 12.38 3.09
N LEU A 35 -3.91 12.71 2.61
CA LEU A 35 -4.13 13.89 1.77
C LEU A 35 -4.21 15.17 2.62
N ALA A 36 -4.87 15.10 3.77
CA ALA A 36 -5.00 16.20 4.72
C ALA A 36 -5.24 15.69 6.15
N GLY A 37 -4.79 16.43 7.15
CA GLY A 37 -5.00 16.12 8.57
C GLY A 37 -3.72 15.67 9.28
N GLU A 38 -3.82 14.61 10.10
CA GLU A 38 -2.79 14.21 11.05
C GLU A 38 -2.31 12.76 10.83
N THR A 39 -1.00 12.54 10.88
CA THR A 39 -0.40 11.20 10.78
C THR A 39 -0.91 10.22 11.84
N ALA A 40 -1.36 10.71 12.99
CA ALA A 40 -1.94 9.89 14.05
C ALA A 40 -3.23 9.17 13.60
N ASP A 41 -4.08 9.82 12.79
CA ASP A 41 -5.28 9.22 12.23
C ASP A 41 -4.91 8.16 11.17
N LEU A 42 -3.90 8.44 10.33
CA LEU A 42 -3.36 7.47 9.37
C LEU A 42 -2.84 6.20 10.05
N LEU A 43 -2.04 6.36 11.11
CA LEU A 43 -1.51 5.24 11.88
C LEU A 43 -2.62 4.46 12.59
N ARG A 44 -3.65 5.15 13.12
CA ARG A 44 -4.81 4.48 13.74
C ARG A 44 -5.54 3.60 12.74
N LEU A 45 -5.78 4.12 11.53
CA LEU A 45 -6.37 3.34 10.44
C LEU A 45 -5.49 2.15 10.06
N ALA A 46 -4.18 2.36 9.90
CA ALA A 46 -3.24 1.29 9.59
C ALA A 46 -3.27 0.17 10.64
N HIS A 47 -3.29 0.52 11.94
CA HIS A 47 -3.39 -0.45 13.02
C HIS A 47 -4.68 -1.28 12.95
N ARG A 48 -5.83 -0.63 12.74
CA ARG A 48 -7.12 -1.35 12.58
C ARG A 48 -7.12 -2.29 11.39
N LEU A 49 -6.46 -1.91 10.30
CA LEU A 49 -6.33 -2.75 9.11
C LEU A 49 -5.42 -3.97 9.39
N LEU A 50 -4.35 -3.81 10.16
CA LEU A 50 -3.47 -4.91 10.57
C LEU A 50 -4.17 -5.91 11.51
N GLU A 51 -5.09 -5.45 12.35
CA GLU A 51 -5.89 -6.32 13.24
C GLU A 51 -6.78 -7.32 12.47
N SER A 52 -7.04 -7.10 11.19
CA SER A 52 -7.77 -8.06 10.34
C SER A 52 -6.99 -9.36 10.08
N GLY A 53 -5.69 -9.39 10.36
CA GLY A 53 -4.83 -10.57 10.20
C GLY A 53 -4.46 -10.94 8.76
N VAL A 54 -4.98 -10.22 7.75
CA VAL A 54 -4.69 -10.48 6.33
C VAL A 54 -3.67 -9.52 5.73
N LEU A 55 -3.21 -8.54 6.50
CA LEU A 55 -2.25 -7.52 6.07
C LEU A 55 -0.99 -7.58 6.94
N ARG A 56 0.16 -7.31 6.32
CA ARG A 56 1.43 -7.06 7.00
C ARG A 56 1.98 -5.71 6.53
N GLN A 57 2.66 -4.98 7.41
CA GLN A 57 3.33 -3.76 7.00
C GLN A 57 4.47 -4.09 6.03
N GLY A 58 4.41 -3.54 4.82
CA GLY A 58 5.50 -3.61 3.84
C GLY A 58 6.49 -2.46 4.04
N SER A 59 7.79 -2.73 3.88
CA SER A 59 8.87 -1.71 3.87
C SER A 59 9.50 -1.50 2.49
N LEU A 60 9.08 -2.30 1.50
CA LEU A 60 9.55 -2.24 0.13
C LEU A 60 8.43 -1.65 -0.72
N SER A 61 8.72 -0.56 -1.43
CA SER A 61 7.82 -0.05 -2.46
C SER A 61 8.10 -0.76 -3.79
N LYS A 62 7.12 -0.77 -4.68
CA LYS A 62 7.27 -1.16 -6.09
C LYS A 62 8.55 -0.60 -6.75
N ALA A 63 8.95 0.63 -6.43
CA ALA A 63 10.17 1.23 -6.99
C ALA A 63 11.47 0.56 -6.50
N GLY A 64 11.50 0.05 -5.26
CA GLY A 64 12.61 -0.75 -4.74
C GLY A 64 12.68 -2.15 -5.37
N ALA A 65 11.56 -2.62 -5.90
CA ALA A 65 11.40 -3.92 -6.55
C ALA A 65 11.08 -3.72 -8.05
N ARG A 66 11.99 -3.12 -8.82
CA ARG A 66 11.91 -2.85 -10.28
C ARG A 66 10.60 -3.35 -10.96
N VAL A 67 9.57 -2.50 -10.95
CA VAL A 67 8.34 -2.75 -11.71
C VAL A 67 8.63 -2.47 -13.18
N SER A 68 8.69 -3.53 -13.98
CA SER A 68 8.48 -3.41 -15.42
C SER A 68 7.03 -3.81 -15.70
N SER A 69 6.15 -2.82 -15.88
CA SER A 69 4.88 -3.10 -16.54
C SER A 69 5.22 -3.50 -17.97
N GLY A 70 5.14 -4.80 -18.27
CA GLY A 70 5.34 -5.31 -19.62
C GLY A 70 4.22 -4.80 -20.52
N ALA A 71 4.45 -3.67 -21.18
CA ALA A 71 3.67 -3.28 -22.34
C ALA A 71 4.24 -4.00 -23.57
N ARG A 72 3.65 -5.17 -23.85
CA ARG A 72 3.72 -6.00 -25.08
C ARG A 72 5.08 -6.58 -25.50
#